data_AF-A0AA35ZZF9-F1
#
_entry.id   AF-A0AA35ZZF9-F1
#
_cell.length_a   1.000
_cell.length_b   1.000
_cell.length_c   1.000
_cell.angle_alpha   90.00
_cell.angle_beta   90.00
_cell.angle_gamma   90.00
#
_symmetry.space_group_name_H-M   'P 1'
#
loop_
_entity.id
_entity.type
_entity.pdbx_description
1 polymer ?
#
loop_
_entity_poly.entity_id
_entity_poly.type
_entity_poly.pdbx_seq_one_letter_code
_entity_poly.pdbx_strand_id
1 'polypeptide(L)'
;MPKKMKNAYEMTLNDDNTLSPIMKSQPVMFSGQTSNVGATRTSVRSSSAALDAAIEHEIRMGTLDPNMDKKAMRRIISNRYAAKKSHDKMINKMHELEKNRKDLENTIATLQPQIEHESQLLSHLRIENQLLAQQLHFHIDLNHKKEAQIAEKTMERQWLRGLLNMQVQQQPGNGGTDVFDLQDFDPNNFPYVSKSQPY
;
A
#
# COMPACT_ATOMS: atom_id res chain seq x y z
N MET A 1 -2.64 21.36 31.50
CA MET A 1 -3.31 20.10 31.11
C MET A 1 -3.07 19.84 29.63
N PRO A 2 -2.38 18.75 29.24
CA PRO A 2 -2.09 18.47 27.83
C PRO A 2 -3.28 17.77 27.15
N LYS A 3 -3.61 18.21 25.93
CA LYS A 3 -4.64 17.63 25.07
C LYS A 3 -4.16 16.27 24.55
N LYS A 4 -4.90 15.20 24.83
CA LYS A 4 -4.67 13.87 24.25
C LYS A 4 -5.03 13.91 22.75
N MET A 5 -4.03 13.77 21.87
CA MET A 5 -4.28 13.44 20.46
C MET A 5 -4.74 11.98 20.40
N LYS A 6 -5.92 11.74 19.83
CA LYS A 6 -6.43 10.40 19.56
C LYS A 6 -5.78 9.92 18.26
N ASN A 7 -4.82 9.00 18.37
CA ASN A 7 -4.34 8.23 17.22
C ASN A 7 -5.48 7.31 16.73
N ALA A 8 -5.84 7.44 15.46
CA ALA A 8 -6.94 6.70 14.82
C ALA A 8 -6.43 5.50 14.01
N TYR A 9 -5.55 4.69 14.61
CA TYR A 9 -5.11 3.43 14.02
C TYR A 9 -5.24 2.32 15.06
N GLU A 10 -6.46 1.76 15.17
CA GLU A 10 -6.63 0.45 15.79
C GLU A 10 -6.29 -0.61 14.72
N MET A 11 -5.25 -1.39 14.99
CA MET A 11 -4.92 -2.60 14.24
C MET A 11 -5.55 -3.78 14.97
N THR A 12 -6.55 -4.42 14.39
CA THR A 12 -7.03 -5.73 14.81
C THR A 12 -6.61 -6.76 13.77
N LEU A 13 -5.99 -7.85 14.25
CA LEU A 13 -5.66 -9.04 13.46
C LEU A 13 -6.91 -9.90 13.30
N ASN A 14 -7.24 -10.28 12.06
CA ASN A 14 -8.28 -11.26 11.75
C ASN A 14 -7.63 -12.50 11.13
N ASP A 15 -8.09 -13.68 11.49
CA ASP A 15 -7.48 -14.99 11.18
C ASP A 15 -7.67 -15.51 9.74
N ASP A 16 -8.21 -14.70 8.82
CA ASP A 16 -8.45 -15.11 7.41
C ASP A 16 -7.72 -14.26 6.36
N ASN A 17 -6.59 -13.64 6.76
CA ASN A 17 -5.50 -13.06 5.95
C ASN A 17 -5.81 -12.52 4.52
N THR A 18 -6.95 -11.86 4.36
CA THR A 18 -7.33 -11.10 3.16
C THR A 18 -7.45 -9.63 3.54
N LEU A 19 -6.43 -8.85 3.18
CA LEU A 19 -6.45 -7.39 3.29
C LEU A 19 -7.45 -6.83 2.27
N SER A 20 -8.71 -6.71 2.68
CA SER A 20 -9.71 -5.96 1.94
C SER A 20 -9.80 -4.54 2.53
N PRO A 21 -9.48 -3.48 1.77
CA PRO A 21 -9.76 -2.13 2.21
C PRO A 21 -11.28 -1.95 2.31
N ILE A 22 -11.84 -1.84 3.52
CA ILE A 22 -13.19 -1.30 3.70
C ILE A 22 -13.12 0.20 3.40
N MET A 23 -13.27 0.52 2.11
CA MET A 23 -13.57 1.89 1.70
C MET A 23 -15.02 2.16 2.07
N LYS A 24 -15.24 2.88 3.18
CA LYS A 24 -16.52 3.53 3.45
C LYS A 24 -16.73 4.62 2.40
N SER A 25 -17.25 4.25 1.23
CA SER A 25 -17.72 5.20 0.24
C SER A 25 -18.96 5.91 0.81
N GLN A 26 -18.79 7.14 1.28
CA GLN A 26 -19.94 8.01 1.50
C GLN A 26 -20.53 8.39 0.13
N PRO A 27 -21.86 8.33 -0.06
CA PRO A 27 -22.48 8.83 -1.27
C PRO A 27 -22.31 10.36 -1.33
N VAL A 28 -21.60 10.83 -2.36
CA VAL A 28 -21.56 12.24 -2.71
C VAL A 28 -22.96 12.63 -3.17
N MET A 29 -23.72 13.28 -2.28
CA MET A 29 -25.00 13.89 -2.62
C MET A 29 -24.72 15.07 -3.56
N PHE A 30 -24.76 14.81 -4.86
CA PHE A 30 -24.78 15.85 -5.89
C PHE A 30 -26.12 16.57 -5.81
N SER A 31 -26.19 17.61 -4.98
CA SER A 31 -27.30 18.57 -4.94
C SER A 31 -27.27 19.39 -6.23
N GLY A 32 -27.91 18.86 -7.27
CA GLY A 32 -28.26 19.60 -8.47
C GLY A 32 -29.30 20.67 -8.15
N GLN A 33 -28.86 21.80 -7.60
CA GLN A 33 -29.64 23.04 -7.64
C GLN A 33 -29.61 23.56 -9.08
N THR A 34 -30.61 23.18 -9.88
CA THR A 34 -30.93 23.94 -11.10
C THR A 34 -31.68 25.19 -10.68
N SER A 35 -30.96 26.23 -10.28
CA SER A 35 -31.49 27.59 -10.22
C SER A 35 -31.71 28.09 -11.64
N ASN A 36 -32.80 27.65 -12.28
CA ASN A 36 -33.24 28.19 -13.56
C ASN A 36 -34.38 29.20 -13.30
N VAL A 37 -34.05 30.27 -12.58
CA VAL A 37 -34.93 31.44 -12.43
C VAL A 37 -34.21 32.60 -13.11
N GLY A 38 -34.27 32.65 -14.45
CA GLY A 38 -33.59 33.72 -15.19
C GLY A 38 -33.44 33.57 -16.69
N ALA A 39 -34.09 32.60 -17.35
CA ALA A 39 -34.10 32.51 -18.81
C ALA A 39 -35.06 33.57 -19.40
N THR A 40 -34.49 34.76 -19.54
CA THR A 40 -34.86 35.91 -20.37
C THR A 40 -35.95 35.68 -21.43
N ARG A 41 -36.96 36.55 -21.42
CA ARG A 41 -38.03 36.68 -22.43
C ARG A 41 -37.53 36.80 -23.89
N THR A 42 -36.24 37.04 -24.11
CA THR A 42 -35.60 37.10 -25.42
C THR A 42 -35.36 35.71 -26.05
N SER A 43 -35.19 34.65 -25.26
CA SER A 43 -34.98 33.27 -25.75
C SER A 43 -36.26 32.65 -26.35
N VAL A 44 -37.43 33.05 -25.86
CA VAL A 44 -38.72 32.52 -26.33
C VAL A 44 -39.10 33.09 -27.72
N ARG A 45 -38.71 34.33 -28.02
CA ARG A 45 -38.94 34.95 -29.34
C ARG A 45 -38.06 34.33 -30.42
N SER A 46 -36.79 34.05 -30.13
CA SER A 46 -35.87 33.43 -31.09
C SER A 46 -36.24 31.98 -31.39
N SER A 47 -36.72 31.21 -30.39
CA SER A 47 -37.19 29.84 -30.59
C SER A 47 -38.49 29.75 -31.39
N SER A 48 -39.42 30.69 -31.22
CA SER A 48 -40.65 30.75 -32.03
C SER A 48 -40.38 31.05 -33.49
N ALA A 49 -39.48 32.00 -33.77
CA ALA A 49 -39.06 32.35 -35.14
C ALA A 49 -38.27 31.23 -35.81
N ALA A 50 -37.39 30.56 -35.06
CA ALA A 50 -36.64 29.39 -35.56
C ALA A 50 -37.57 28.21 -35.89
N LEU A 51 -38.60 27.97 -35.06
CA LEU A 51 -39.61 26.96 -35.34
C LEU A 51 -40.46 27.32 -36.57
N ASP A 52 -40.80 28.60 -36.77
CA ASP A 52 -41.55 29.03 -37.96
C ASP A 52 -40.72 28.88 -39.24
N ALA A 53 -39.45 29.26 -39.23
CA ALA A 53 -38.54 29.02 -40.36
C ALA A 53 -38.36 27.52 -40.66
N ALA A 54 -38.32 26.67 -39.61
CA ALA A 54 -38.27 25.22 -39.78
C ALA A 54 -39.58 24.66 -40.38
N ILE A 55 -40.74 25.19 -40.00
CA ILE A 55 -42.03 24.83 -40.60
C ILE A 55 -42.04 25.17 -42.09
N GLU A 56 -41.65 26.40 -42.46
CA GLU A 56 -41.60 26.83 -43.85
C GLU A 56 -40.67 25.96 -44.70
N HIS A 57 -39.52 25.58 -44.13
CA HIS A 57 -38.61 24.64 -44.78
C HIS A 57 -39.23 23.25 -44.95
N GLU A 58 -39.89 22.70 -43.94
CA GLU A 58 -40.53 21.38 -44.03
C GLU A 58 -41.73 21.33 -44.97
N ILE A 59 -42.50 22.41 -45.06
CA ILE A 59 -43.56 22.57 -46.07
C ILE A 59 -42.93 22.60 -47.47
N ARG A 60 -41.84 23.35 -47.66
CA ARG A 60 -41.12 23.41 -48.95
C ARG A 60 -40.55 22.05 -49.37
N MET A 61 -40.11 21.25 -48.40
CA MET A 61 -39.60 19.90 -48.62
C MET A 61 -40.70 18.84 -48.75
N GLY A 62 -41.98 19.22 -48.63
CA GLY A 62 -43.12 18.31 -48.74
C GLY A 62 -43.28 17.33 -47.56
N THR A 63 -42.59 17.54 -46.44
CA THR A 63 -42.65 16.67 -45.27
C THR A 63 -43.79 17.02 -44.32
N LEU A 64 -44.40 18.19 -44.51
CA LEU A 64 -45.51 18.72 -43.70
C LEU A 64 -46.59 19.25 -44.63
N ASP A 65 -47.86 18.95 -44.33
CA ASP A 65 -49.01 19.45 -45.09
C ASP A 65 -49.20 20.96 -44.85
N PRO A 66 -49.21 21.80 -45.91
CA PRO A 66 -49.48 23.24 -45.80
C PRO A 66 -50.82 23.57 -45.14
N ASN A 67 -51.82 22.68 -45.22
CA ASN A 67 -53.16 22.89 -44.65
C ASN A 67 -53.27 22.48 -43.18
N MET A 68 -52.20 21.93 -42.60
CA MET A 68 -52.19 21.52 -41.20
C MET A 68 -52.19 22.73 -40.26
N ASP A 69 -52.82 22.60 -39.09
CA ASP A 69 -52.78 23.66 -38.07
C ASP A 69 -51.34 23.97 -37.63
N LYS A 70 -51.00 25.26 -37.56
CA LYS A 70 -49.68 25.77 -37.17
C LYS A 70 -49.25 25.24 -35.80
N LYS A 71 -50.17 25.05 -34.86
CA LYS A 71 -49.85 24.47 -33.54
C LYS A 71 -49.41 23.00 -33.65
N ALA A 72 -50.06 22.23 -34.51
CA ALA A 72 -49.69 20.84 -34.78
C ALA A 72 -48.33 20.76 -35.50
N MET A 73 -48.10 21.61 -36.50
CA MET A 73 -46.80 21.75 -37.18
C MET A 73 -45.65 22.04 -36.20
N ARG A 74 -45.82 23.04 -35.32
CA ARG A 74 -44.84 23.36 -34.28
C ARG A 74 -44.55 22.18 -33.35
N ARG A 75 -45.57 21.41 -32.99
CA ARG A 75 -45.44 20.25 -32.10
C ARG A 75 -44.64 19.13 -32.75
N ILE A 76 -44.92 18.81 -34.02
CA ILE A 76 -44.20 17.76 -34.76
C ILE A 76 -42.72 18.11 -34.86
N ILE A 77 -42.40 19.33 -35.28
CA ILE A 77 -41.03 19.80 -35.41
C ILE A 77 -40.31 19.82 -34.07
N SER A 78 -40.95 20.35 -33.02
CA SER A 78 -40.37 20.37 -31.67
C SER A 78 -40.08 18.97 -31.14
N ASN A 79 -41.01 18.02 -31.33
CA ASN A 79 -40.81 16.63 -30.92
C ASN A 79 -39.67 15.98 -31.70
N ARG A 80 -39.55 16.25 -33.01
CA ARG A 80 -38.46 15.74 -33.83
C ARG A 80 -37.11 16.26 -33.36
N TYR A 81 -37.00 17.56 -33.09
CA TYR A 81 -35.79 18.14 -32.51
C TYR A 81 -35.47 17.58 -31.12
N ALA A 82 -36.47 17.40 -30.26
CA ALA A 82 -36.29 16.78 -28.96
C ALA A 82 -35.80 15.33 -29.06
N ALA A 83 -36.37 14.53 -29.97
CA ALA A 83 -35.95 13.16 -30.24
C ALA A 83 -34.51 13.11 -30.78
N LYS A 84 -34.17 13.96 -31.76
CA LYS A 84 -32.79 14.08 -32.27
C LYS A 84 -31.81 14.46 -31.16
N LYS A 85 -32.13 15.49 -30.38
CA LYS A 85 -31.29 15.92 -29.26
C LYS A 85 -31.14 14.82 -28.19
N SER A 86 -32.19 14.04 -27.93
CA SER A 86 -32.14 12.90 -27.01
C SER A 86 -31.20 11.81 -27.54
N HIS A 87 -31.33 11.49 -28.83
CA HIS A 87 -30.46 10.55 -29.51
C HIS A 87 -29.00 10.99 -29.51
N ASP A 88 -28.72 12.25 -29.83
CA ASP A 88 -27.36 12.81 -29.81
C ASP A 88 -26.74 12.73 -28.40
N LYS A 89 -27.53 13.01 -27.35
CA LYS A 89 -27.08 12.83 -25.96
C LYS A 89 -26.75 11.37 -25.64
N MET A 90 -27.58 10.44 -26.10
CA MET A 90 -27.34 9.02 -25.90
C MET A 90 -26.04 8.57 -26.58
N ILE A 91 -25.81 8.98 -27.83
CA ILE A 91 -24.57 8.69 -28.56
C ILE A 91 -23.36 9.28 -27.82
N ASN A 92 -23.44 10.54 -27.41
CA ASN A 92 -22.34 11.18 -26.68
C ASN A 92 -22.03 10.44 -25.38
N LYS A 93 -23.06 10.05 -24.62
CA LYS A 93 -22.89 9.24 -23.41
C LYS A 93 -22.26 7.88 -23.72
N MET A 94 -22.67 7.23 -24.81
CA MET A 94 -22.09 5.97 -25.23
C MET A 94 -20.59 6.11 -25.55
N HIS A 95 -20.21 7.15 -26.31
CA HIS A 95 -18.80 7.44 -26.58
C HIS A 95 -18.00 7.76 -25.31
N GLU A 96 -18.57 8.52 -24.36
CA GLU A 96 -17.93 8.77 -23.06
C GLU A 96 -17.70 7.47 -22.28
N LEU A 97 -18.69 6.56 -22.27
CA LEU A 97 -18.57 5.27 -21.61
C LEU A 97 -17.53 4.37 -22.29
N GLU A 98 -17.49 4.34 -23.62
CA GLU A 98 -16.48 3.60 -24.38
C GLU A 98 -15.07 4.12 -24.13
N LYS A 99 -14.92 5.45 -24.05
CA LYS A 99 -13.65 6.08 -23.70
C LYS A 99 -13.22 5.69 -22.28
N ASN A 100 -14.11 5.85 -21.29
CA ASN A 100 -13.82 5.45 -19.91
C ASN A 100 -13.46 3.97 -19.79
N ARG A 101 -14.14 3.09 -20.55
CA ARG A 101 -13.81 1.66 -20.59
C ARG A 101 -12.38 1.44 -21.07
N LYS A 102 -11.98 2.07 -22.18
CA LYS A 102 -10.62 1.97 -22.71
C LYS A 102 -9.57 2.54 -21.76
N ASP A 103 -9.85 3.67 -21.12
CA ASP A 103 -8.95 4.29 -20.14
C ASP A 103 -8.73 3.36 -18.92
N LEU A 104 -9.80 2.71 -18.45
CA LEU A 104 -9.72 1.70 -17.39
C LEU A 104 -8.97 0.44 -17.83
N GLU A 105 -9.25 -0.09 -19.03
CA GLU A 105 -8.52 -1.23 -19.61
C GLU A 105 -7.01 -0.94 -19.70
N ASN A 106 -6.63 0.26 -20.15
CA ASN A 106 -5.24 0.70 -20.19
C ASN A 106 -4.62 0.80 -18.79
N THR A 107 -5.37 1.32 -17.82
CA THR A 107 -4.90 1.43 -16.42
C THR A 107 -4.69 0.05 -15.80
N ILE A 108 -5.58 -0.91 -16.08
CA ILE A 108 -5.41 -2.30 -15.64
C ILE A 108 -4.17 -2.90 -16.29
N ALA A 109 -3.99 -2.73 -17.60
CA ALA A 109 -2.85 -3.27 -18.33
C ALA A 109 -1.51 -2.71 -17.83
N THR A 110 -1.46 -1.48 -17.34
CA THR A 110 -0.24 -0.88 -16.77
C THR A 110 0.01 -1.29 -15.32
N LEU A 111 -1.04 -1.42 -14.51
CA LEU A 111 -0.92 -1.78 -13.09
C LEU A 111 -0.66 -3.28 -12.87
N GLN A 112 -1.22 -4.15 -13.70
CA GLN A 112 -1.07 -5.59 -13.57
C GLN A 112 0.40 -6.08 -13.52
N PRO A 113 1.31 -5.67 -14.42
CA PRO A 113 2.72 -6.06 -14.33
C PRO A 113 3.42 -5.50 -13.08
N GLN A 114 3.00 -4.34 -12.57
CA GLN A 114 3.55 -3.78 -11.33
C GLN A 114 3.15 -4.64 -10.12
N ILE A 115 1.88 -5.05 -10.05
CA ILE A 115 1.39 -5.95 -9.00
C ILE A 115 2.14 -7.28 -9.04
N GLU A 116 2.35 -7.83 -10.23
CA GLU A 116 3.08 -9.09 -10.40
C GLU A 116 4.54 -8.95 -9.96
N HIS A 117 5.23 -7.87 -10.34
CA HIS A 117 6.58 -7.57 -9.90
C HIS A 117 6.69 -7.47 -8.36
N GLU A 118 5.80 -6.70 -7.73
CA GLU A 118 5.78 -6.57 -6.26
C GLU A 118 5.48 -7.91 -5.57
N SER A 119 4.60 -8.73 -6.13
CA SER A 119 4.33 -10.07 -5.62
C SER A 119 5.57 -10.97 -5.67
N GLN A 120 6.31 -10.93 -6.78
CA GLN A 120 7.57 -11.67 -6.92
C GLN A 120 8.62 -11.17 -5.91
N LEU A 121 8.75 -9.85 -5.74
CA LEU A 121 9.67 -9.25 -4.77
C LEU A 121 9.33 -9.68 -3.33
N LEU A 122 8.05 -9.64 -2.94
CA LEU A 122 7.60 -10.12 -1.64
C LEU A 122 7.92 -11.60 -1.42
N SER A 123 7.73 -12.43 -2.45
CA SER A 123 8.10 -13.86 -2.38
C SER A 123 9.60 -14.04 -2.18
N HIS A 124 10.42 -13.29 -2.91
CA HIS A 124 11.88 -13.32 -2.77
C HIS A 124 12.31 -12.93 -1.35
N LEU A 125 11.83 -11.80 -0.85
CA LEU A 125 12.14 -11.31 0.50
C LEU A 125 11.69 -12.28 1.59
N ARG A 126 10.56 -12.97 1.39
CA ARG A 126 10.09 -13.99 2.32
C ARG A 126 11.05 -15.18 2.39
N ILE A 127 11.53 -15.66 1.24
CA ILE A 127 12.50 -16.76 1.17
C ILE A 127 13.82 -16.34 1.82
N GLU A 128 14.30 -15.14 1.53
CA GLU A 128 15.53 -14.59 2.11
C GLU A 128 15.41 -14.46 3.64
N ASN A 129 14.30 -13.95 4.15
CA ASN A 129 14.06 -13.85 5.58
C ASN A 129 14.04 -15.22 6.26
N GLN A 130 13.40 -16.22 5.64
CA GLN A 130 13.41 -17.59 6.14
C GLN A 130 14.83 -18.19 6.18
N LEU A 131 15.64 -17.93 5.15
CA LEU A 131 17.02 -18.39 5.09
C LEU A 131 17.87 -17.75 6.20
N LEU A 132 17.74 -16.43 6.38
CA LEU A 132 18.45 -15.71 7.45
C LEU A 132 18.03 -16.18 8.84
N ALA A 133 16.74 -16.45 9.06
CA ALA A 133 16.26 -17.01 10.31
C ALA A 133 16.88 -18.39 10.59
N GLN A 134 16.98 -19.26 9.58
CA GLN A 134 17.64 -20.56 9.72
C GLN A 134 19.13 -20.43 10.04
N GLN A 135 19.84 -19.51 9.38
CA GLN A 135 21.26 -19.25 9.66
C GLN A 135 21.45 -18.72 11.08
N LEU A 136 20.58 -17.81 11.53
CA LEU A 136 20.62 -17.28 12.89
C LEU A 136 20.42 -18.39 13.92
N HIS A 137 19.42 -19.26 13.73
CA HIS A 137 19.21 -20.42 14.60
C HIS A 137 20.42 -21.34 14.65
N PHE A 138 21.02 -21.66 13.50
CA PHE A 138 22.24 -22.47 13.44
C PHE A 138 23.38 -21.85 14.26
N HIS A 139 23.59 -20.54 14.15
CA HIS A 139 24.63 -19.85 14.92
C HIS A 139 24.34 -19.78 16.42
N ILE A 140 23.08 -19.58 16.80
CA ILE A 140 22.65 -19.64 18.21
C ILE A 140 22.95 -21.02 18.79
N ASP A 141 22.57 -22.10 18.11
CA ASP A 141 22.82 -23.46 18.57
C ASP A 141 24.32 -23.77 18.67
N LEU A 142 25.11 -23.30 17.72
CA LEU A 142 26.56 -23.43 17.76
C LEU A 142 27.17 -22.68 18.96
N ASN A 143 26.69 -21.47 19.24
CA ASN A 143 27.15 -20.69 20.39
C ASN A 143 26.75 -21.36 21.71
N HIS A 144 25.52 -21.84 21.86
CA HIS A 144 25.12 -22.59 23.05
C HIS A 144 26.02 -23.82 23.30
N LYS A 145 26.40 -24.55 22.25
CA LYS A 145 27.34 -25.68 22.37
C LYS A 145 28.72 -25.22 22.85
N LYS A 146 29.23 -24.11 22.30
CA LYS A 146 30.52 -23.53 22.72
C LYS A 146 30.46 -23.03 24.17
N GLU A 147 29.38 -22.37 24.56
CA GLU A 147 29.16 -21.91 25.94
C GLU A 147 29.13 -23.07 26.93
N ALA A 148 28.45 -24.17 26.58
CA ALA A 148 28.44 -25.38 27.39
C ALA A 148 29.85 -25.99 27.56
N GLN A 149 30.64 -26.05 26.48
CA GLN A 149 32.04 -26.51 26.54
C GLN A 149 32.91 -25.59 27.39
N ILE A 150 32.74 -24.27 27.28
CA ILE A 150 33.46 -23.29 28.10
C ILE A 150 33.10 -23.48 29.57
N ALA A 151 31.81 -23.67 29.88
CA ALA A 151 31.33 -23.92 31.25
C ALA A 151 31.90 -25.22 31.84
N GLU A 152 31.97 -26.30 31.06
CA GLU A 152 32.61 -27.55 31.49
C GLU A 152 34.09 -27.32 31.81
N LYS A 153 34.82 -26.65 30.92
CA LYS A 153 36.25 -26.33 31.11
C LYS A 153 36.51 -25.35 32.24
N THR A 154 35.60 -24.42 32.53
CA THR A 154 35.74 -23.54 33.70
C THR A 154 35.56 -24.32 35.00
N MET A 155 34.59 -25.23 35.08
CA MET A 155 34.39 -26.10 36.25
C MET A 155 35.59 -27.03 36.47
N GLU A 156 36.11 -27.66 35.41
CA GLU A 156 37.31 -28.51 35.48
C GLU A 156 38.51 -27.72 36.04
N ARG A 157 38.76 -26.50 35.53
CA ARG A 157 39.83 -25.62 36.03
C ARG A 157 39.64 -25.24 37.49
N GLN A 158 38.41 -24.93 37.91
CA GLN A 158 38.12 -24.60 39.31
C GLN A 158 38.39 -25.79 40.23
N TRP A 159 37.99 -27.00 39.83
CA TRP A 159 38.24 -28.22 40.58
C TRP A 159 39.75 -28.52 40.70
N LEU A 160 40.51 -28.42 39.61
CA LEU A 160 41.97 -28.60 39.62
C LEU A 160 42.68 -27.57 40.53
N ARG A 161 42.23 -26.31 40.52
CA ARG A 161 42.74 -25.29 41.47
C ARG A 161 42.47 -25.67 42.92
N GLY A 162 41.28 -26.21 43.21
CA GLY A 162 40.93 -26.69 44.55
C GLY A 162 41.85 -27.82 45.02
N LEU A 163 42.13 -28.80 44.16
CA LEU A 163 43.06 -29.90 44.45
C LEU A 163 44.50 -29.40 44.70
N LEU A 164 45.00 -28.51 43.86
CA LEU A 164 46.35 -27.93 44.02
C LEU A 164 46.47 -27.21 45.38
N ASN A 165 45.48 -26.41 45.74
CA ASN A 165 45.47 -25.69 47.02
C ASN A 165 45.51 -26.65 48.23
N MET A 166 44.81 -27.80 48.15
CA MET A 166 44.88 -28.84 49.17
C MET A 166 46.24 -29.53 49.25
N GLN A 167 46.93 -29.71 48.12
CA GLN A 167 48.26 -30.30 48.07
C GLN A 167 49.31 -29.34 48.67
N VAL A 168 49.23 -28.04 48.36
CA VAL A 168 50.14 -27.02 48.91
C VAL A 168 50.00 -26.90 50.43
N GLN A 169 48.78 -26.99 50.97
CA GLN A 169 48.58 -26.98 52.43
C GLN A 169 49.14 -28.19 53.17
N GLN A 170 49.35 -29.32 52.49
CA GLN A 170 49.85 -30.56 53.11
C GLN A 170 51.37 -30.70 53.07
N GLN A 171 52.13 -29.77 52.48
CA GLN A 171 53.58 -29.76 52.61
C GLN A 171 54.01 -28.96 53.85
N PRO A 172 54.53 -29.60 54.90
CA PRO A 172 55.17 -28.87 56.00
C PRO A 172 56.50 -28.30 55.50
N GLY A 173 56.55 -26.97 55.38
CA GLY A 173 57.73 -26.13 55.35
C GLY A 173 58.97 -26.67 54.63
N ASN A 174 59.17 -26.22 53.39
CA ASN A 174 60.52 -25.81 52.99
C ASN A 174 60.42 -24.57 52.09
N GLY A 175 61.13 -23.52 52.48
CA GLY A 175 60.97 -22.18 51.95
C GLY A 175 61.47 -22.01 50.52
N GLY A 176 60.92 -21.00 49.86
CA GLY A 176 61.53 -20.33 48.72
C GLY A 176 61.20 -20.91 47.35
N THR A 177 60.01 -20.65 46.84
CA THR A 177 59.80 -20.49 45.40
C THR A 177 58.69 -19.46 45.19
N ASP A 178 59.02 -18.40 44.44
CA ASP A 178 58.11 -17.37 43.96
C ASP A 178 56.85 -18.01 43.39
N VAL A 179 55.77 -17.93 44.17
CA VAL A 179 54.43 -18.22 43.69
C VAL A 179 54.10 -17.10 42.73
N PHE A 180 54.15 -17.37 41.43
CA PHE A 180 53.53 -16.50 40.43
C PHE A 180 52.07 -16.31 40.85
N ASP A 181 51.79 -15.14 41.43
CA ASP A 181 50.48 -14.76 41.89
C ASP A 181 49.59 -14.54 40.66
N LEU A 182 48.87 -15.59 40.27
CA LEU A 182 47.91 -15.55 39.17
C LEU A 182 46.60 -14.86 39.58
N GLN A 183 46.60 -14.05 40.64
CA GLN A 183 45.48 -13.18 41.02
C GLN A 183 45.34 -11.95 40.10
N ASP A 184 46.39 -11.59 39.36
CA ASP A 184 46.38 -10.44 38.43
C ASP A 184 46.08 -10.82 36.96
N PHE A 185 45.49 -11.98 36.70
CA PHE A 185 45.02 -12.29 35.35
C PHE A 185 43.65 -11.63 35.11
N ASP A 186 43.66 -10.32 34.84
CA ASP A 186 42.50 -9.59 34.31
C ASP A 186 42.21 -10.09 32.89
N PRO A 187 41.07 -10.76 32.64
CA PRO A 187 40.71 -11.22 31.30
C PRO A 187 40.51 -10.07 30.29
N ASN A 188 40.48 -8.80 30.73
CA ASN A 188 40.44 -7.62 29.86
C ASN A 188 41.82 -7.06 29.49
N ASN A 189 42.91 -7.55 30.09
CA ASN A 189 44.27 -7.10 29.81
C ASN A 189 45.03 -8.07 28.88
N PHE A 190 44.41 -8.43 27.75
CA PHE A 190 45.16 -9.02 26.65
C PHE A 190 45.86 -7.91 25.87
N PRO A 191 47.16 -8.03 25.55
CA PRO A 191 47.77 -7.12 24.59
C PRO A 191 47.02 -7.30 23.28
N TYR A 192 46.39 -6.22 22.82
CA TYR A 192 45.81 -6.14 21.48
C TYR A 192 46.85 -6.68 20.49
N VAL A 193 46.59 -7.85 19.94
CA VAL A 193 47.29 -8.31 18.74
C VAL A 193 46.86 -7.34 17.65
N SER A 194 47.79 -6.44 17.32
CA SER A 194 47.75 -5.55 16.17
C SER A 194 47.12 -6.28 14.98
N LYS A 195 45.96 -5.79 14.53
CA LYS A 195 45.37 -6.21 13.27
C LYS A 195 46.37 -5.87 12.18
N SER A 196 46.98 -6.90 11.60
CA SER A 196 47.64 -6.80 10.30
C SER A 196 46.63 -6.22 9.30
N GLN A 197 47.00 -5.10 8.70
CA GLN A 197 46.25 -4.44 7.63
C GLN A 197 46.15 -5.38 6.42
N PRO A 198 45.01 -5.41 5.71
CA PRO A 198 44.94 -6.03 4.40
C PRO A 198 45.56 -5.10 3.35
N TYR A 199 46.39 -5.68 2.48
CA TYR A 199 46.64 -5.16 1.13
C TYR A 199 45.52 -5.62 0.19
#